data_AF-A0A2E9MEU3-F1
#
_entry.id   AF-A0A2E9MEU3-F1
#
_cell.length_a   1.000
_cell.length_b   1.000
_cell.length_c   1.000
_cell.angle_alpha   90.00
_cell.angle_beta   90.00
_cell.angle_gamma   90.00
#
_symmetry.space_group_name_H-M   'P 1'
#
loop_
_entity.id
_entity.type
_entity.pdbx_description
1 polymer ?
#
loop_
_entity_poly.entity_id
_entity_poly.type
_entity_poly.pdbx_seq_one_letter_code
_entity_poly.pdbx_strand_id
1 'polypeptide(L)' 'MQSVTVSRDDNLYEAFADIAIVGDGTLVCTYRESLCHSSRPFSRIISRRSVDDGLTWGPRQIVIERTEK' A
#
# COMPACT_ATOMS: atom_id res chain seq x y z
N MET A 1 -5.67 -13.17 18.60
CA MET A 1 -5.16 -12.04 17.80
C MET A 1 -5.61 -12.29 16.36
N GLN A 2 -6.33 -11.36 15.74
CA GLN A 2 -6.84 -11.49 14.38
C GLN A 2 -5.85 -10.84 13.41
N SER A 3 -5.61 -11.48 12.26
CA SER A 3 -4.88 -10.86 11.14
C SER A 3 -5.85 -10.15 10.21
N VAL A 4 -5.46 -8.99 9.70
CA VAL A 4 -6.18 -8.25 8.67
C VAL A 4 -5.24 -8.05 7.47
N THR A 5 -5.75 -8.31 6.28
CA THR A 5 -5.02 -8.07 5.03
C THR A 5 -5.28 -6.65 4.56
N VAL A 6 -4.24 -5.83 4.51
CA VAL A 6 -4.30 -4.43 4.00
C VAL A 6 -4.30 -4.40 2.47
N SER A 7 -3.47 -5.23 1.86
CA SER A 7 -3.40 -5.42 0.41
C SER A 7 -3.01 -6.86 0.11
N ARG A 8 -3.51 -7.35 -1.02
CA ARG A 8 -3.09 -8.60 -1.65
C ARG A 8 -3.43 -8.55 -3.12
N ASP A 9 -2.41 -8.53 -3.96
CA ASP A 9 -2.52 -8.82 -5.38
C ASP A 9 -1.45 -9.85 -5.74
N ASP A 10 -1.87 -11.09 -6.03
CA ASP A 10 -0.94 -12.20 -6.28
C ASP A 10 -0.13 -12.02 -7.59
N ASN A 11 -0.40 -10.98 -8.38
CA ASN A 11 0.38 -10.61 -9.58
C ASN A 11 1.44 -9.54 -9.29
N LEU A 12 1.48 -8.97 -8.09
CA LEU A 12 2.36 -7.87 -7.71
C LEU A 12 3.29 -8.26 -6.58
N TYR A 13 4.51 -7.74 -6.64
CA TYR A 13 5.43 -7.70 -5.52
C TYR A 13 5.09 -6.48 -4.65
N GLU A 14 4.49 -6.75 -3.49
CA GLU A 14 4.12 -5.75 -2.49
C GLU A 14 5.11 -5.82 -1.31
N ALA A 15 5.81 -4.73 -1.00
CA ALA A 15 6.83 -4.72 0.06
C ALA A 15 7.05 -3.34 0.68
N PHE A 16 7.86 -3.31 1.75
CA PHE A 16 8.30 -2.10 2.44
C PHE A 16 7.14 -1.27 2.99
N ALA A 17 6.20 -1.94 3.66
CA ALA A 17 5.05 -1.28 4.22
C ALA A 17 5.43 -0.42 5.44
N ASP A 18 4.74 0.71 5.57
CA ASP A 18 4.75 1.57 6.75
C ASP A 18 3.32 2.08 7.03
N ILE A 19 3.02 2.42 8.28
CA ILE A 19 1.68 2.85 8.71
C ILE A 19 1.76 4.01 9.69
N ALA A 20 0.90 5.01 9.50
CA ALA A 20 0.77 6.16 10.39
C ALA A 20 -0.70 6.49 10.68
N ILE A 21 -0.94 7.15 11.81
CA ILE A 21 -2.24 7.72 12.18
C ILE A 21 -2.20 9.22 11.88
N VAL A 22 -3.19 9.75 11.17
CA VAL A 22 -3.34 11.19 10.95
C VAL A 22 -4.30 11.83 11.96
N GLY A 23 -4.41 13.16 11.97
CA GLY A 23 -5.06 13.92 13.05
C GLY A 23 -6.53 13.58 13.33
N ASP A 24 -7.25 12.99 12.36
CA ASP A 24 -8.64 12.54 12.53
C ASP A 24 -8.78 11.07 12.98
N GLY A 25 -7.66 10.39 13.26
CA GLY A 25 -7.63 8.98 13.64
C GLY A 25 -7.54 8.00 12.47
N THR A 26 -7.63 8.48 11.22
CA THR A 26 -7.50 7.62 10.02
C THR A 26 -6.11 6.97 10.00
N LEU A 27 -6.07 5.66 9.79
CA LEU A 27 -4.84 4.93 9.51
C LEU A 27 -4.50 5.07 8.03
N VAL A 28 -3.25 5.44 7.74
CA VAL A 28 -2.70 5.51 6.39
C VAL A 28 -1.58 4.49 6.29
N CYS A 29 -1.76 3.46 5.47
CA CYS A 29 -0.71 2.51 5.13
C CYS A 29 -0.12 2.86 3.77
N THR A 30 1.20 2.88 3.69
CA THR A 30 1.93 3.01 2.44
C THR A 30 2.79 1.79 2.19
N TYR A 31 2.92 1.40 0.94
CA TYR A 31 3.79 0.30 0.53
C TYR A 31 4.21 0.49 -0.92
N ARG A 32 5.20 -0.30 -1.33
CA ARG A 32 5.71 -0.31 -2.70
C ARG A 32 5.08 -1.45 -3.49
N GLU A 33 4.64 -1.16 -4.72
CA GLU A 33 4.25 -2.17 -5.72
C GLU A 33 5.28 -2.23 -6.87
N SER A 34 5.58 -3.44 -7.33
CA SER A 34 6.39 -3.76 -8.51
C SER A 34 6.04 -5.15 -9.05
N LEU A 35 6.77 -5.65 -10.05
CA LEU A 35 6.73 -7.05 -10.47
C LEU A 35 7.70 -7.95 -9.70
N CYS A 36 8.70 -7.37 -9.02
CA CYS A 36 9.67 -8.11 -8.22
C CYS A 36 10.41 -7.20 -7.23
N HIS A 37 11.41 -7.75 -6.53
CA HIS A 37 12.34 -7.00 -5.67
C HIS A 37 13.33 -6.14 -6.49
N SER A 38 12.81 -5.39 -7.46
CA SER A 38 13.50 -4.42 -8.33
C SER A 38 12.53 -3.31 -8.72
N SER A 39 13.05 -2.13 -9.11
CA SER A 39 12.27 -0.98 -9.58
C SER A 39 11.77 -1.07 -11.01
N ARG A 40 12.02 -2.16 -11.72
CA ARG A 40 11.71 -2.31 -13.15
C ARG A 40 10.69 -3.43 -13.39
N PRO A 41 9.86 -3.35 -14.44
CA PRO A 41 9.76 -2.24 -15.41
C PRO A 41 8.98 -1.03 -14.87
N PHE A 42 8.29 -1.18 -13.73
CA PHE A 42 7.66 -0.08 -13.02
C PHE A 42 7.87 -0.20 -11.51
N SER A 43 7.63 0.90 -10.81
CA SER A 43 7.52 0.93 -9.36
C SER A 43 6.51 1.98 -8.95
N ARG A 44 5.60 1.64 -8.04
CA ARG A 44 4.60 2.57 -7.48
C ARG A 44 4.75 2.67 -5.98
N ILE A 45 4.49 3.87 -5.45
CA ILE A 45 4.15 4.03 -4.04
C ILE A 45 2.64 4.10 -3.94
N ILE A 46 2.08 3.25 -3.11
CA ILE A 46 0.65 3.15 -2.88
C ILE A 46 0.31 3.68 -1.50
N SER A 47 -0.86 4.30 -1.39
CA SER A 47 -1.51 4.61 -0.13
C SER A 47 -2.86 3.90 -0.04
N ARG A 48 -3.17 3.35 1.12
CA ARG A 48 -4.50 2.87 1.51
C ARG A 48 -4.89 3.48 2.85
N ARG A 49 -6.18 3.65 3.06
CA ARG A 49 -6.74 4.28 4.26
C ARG A 49 -7.73 3.36 4.96
N SER A 50 -7.74 3.41 6.29
CA SER A 50 -8.77 2.80 7.14
C SER A 50 -9.33 3.86 8.09
N VAL A 51 -10.65 3.90 8.19
CA VAL A 51 -11.41 4.82 9.05
C VAL A 51 -12.15 4.07 10.18
N ASP A 52 -11.80 2.81 10.39
CA ASP A 52 -12.44 1.86 11.30
C ASP A 52 -11.40 1.05 12.08
N ASP A 53 -10.37 1.73 12.58
CA ASP A 53 -9.30 1.17 13.41
C ASP A 53 -8.54 0.00 12.77
N GLY A 54 -8.45 -0.01 11.43
CA GLY A 54 -7.66 -0.97 10.66
C GLY A 54 -8.42 -2.23 10.27
N LEU A 55 -9.74 -2.28 10.52
CA LEU A 55 -10.59 -3.44 10.22
C LEU A 55 -10.84 -3.56 8.71
N THR A 56 -11.09 -2.46 8.01
CA THR A 56 -11.24 -2.43 6.56
C THR A 56 -10.33 -1.39 5.91
N TRP A 57 -9.93 -1.66 4.67
CA TRP A 57 -8.98 -0.84 3.93
C TRP A 57 -9.59 -0.41 2.61
N GLY A 58 -9.61 0.90 2.38
CA GLY A 58 -10.11 1.52 1.17
C GLY A 58 -9.32 1.14 -0.09
N PRO A 59 -9.74 1.66 -1.25
CA PRO A 59 -9.09 1.37 -2.52
C PRO A 59 -7.63 1.82 -2.52
N ARG A 60 -6.80 1.12 -3.30
CA ARG A 60 -5.42 1.54 -3.55
C ARG A 60 -5.40 2.91 -4.24
N GLN A 61 -4.54 3.80 -3.77
CA GLN A 61 -4.25 5.08 -4.42
C GLN A 61 -2.78 5.14 -4.81
N ILE A 62 -2.49 5.35 -6.09
CA ILE A 62 -1.12 5.56 -6.57
C ILE A 62 -0.71 6.98 -6.16
N VAL A 63 0.29 7.09 -5.29
CA VAL A 63 0.87 8.37 -4.87
C VAL A 63 1.85 8.87 -5.92
N ILE A 64 2.71 7.98 -6.40
CA ILE A 64 3.65 8.23 -7.48
C ILE A 64 3.95 6.93 -8.21
N GLU A 65 4.16 7.03 -9.51
CA GLU A 65 4.57 5.94 -10.38
C GLU A 65 5.84 6.33 -11.14
N ARG A 66 6.78 5.39 -11.19
CA ARG A 66 7.87 5.40 -12.16
C ARG A 66 7.66 4.24 -13.12
N THR A 67 7.58 4.53 -14.41
CA THR A 67 7.69 3.54 -15.49
C THR A 67 9.05 3.69 -16.19
N GLU A 68 9.52 2.64 -16.85
CA GLU A 68 10.54 2.81 -17.87
C GLU A 68 10.01 3.70 -19.02
N LYS A 69 10.94 4.35 -19.74
CA LYS A 69 10.63 5.10 -20.97
C LYS A 69 10.50 4.15 -22.15
#